data_AF-A0A7X6UU11-F1
#
_entry.id   AF-A0A7X6UU11-F1
#
_cell.length_a   1.000
_cell.length_b   1.000
_cell.length_c   1.000
_cell.angle_alpha   90.00
_cell.angle_beta   90.00
_cell.angle_gamma   90.00
#
_symmetry.space_group_name_H-M   'P 1'
#
loop_
_entity.id
_entity.type
_entity.pdbx_description
1 polymer ?
#
loop_
_entity_poly.entity_id
_entity_poly.type
_entity_poly.pdbx_seq_one_letter_code
_entity_poly.pdbx_strand_id
1 'polypeptide(L)'
;MKLQAVQALLGTLTISLVGCASGPDFQPPAAPQHDYWGAPAAEVGTFRASGPDGATQRLAANLDIPARWWEQFRCKALDARVHAALTNSRTLAQAIARLQQALEEFNAQGGSVRNPSVDAGLSATR
;
A
#
# COMPACT_ATOMS: atom_id res chain seq x y z
N MET A 1 -11.12 -43.23 -33.19
CA MET A 1 -11.83 -43.10 -31.90
C MET A 1 -10.99 -42.53 -30.77
N LYS A 2 -9.77 -43.04 -30.46
CA LYS A 2 -8.93 -42.50 -29.36
C LYS A 2 -8.54 -41.01 -29.53
N LEU A 3 -8.19 -40.57 -30.74
CA LEU A 3 -7.85 -39.16 -31.00
C LEU A 3 -9.04 -38.20 -30.85
N GLN A 4 -10.23 -38.62 -31.28
CA GLN A 4 -11.44 -37.79 -31.16
C GLN A 4 -11.90 -37.65 -29.71
N ALA A 5 -11.75 -38.69 -28.89
CA ALA A 5 -12.03 -38.63 -27.47
C ALA A 5 -11.06 -37.68 -26.74
N VAL A 6 -9.77 -37.70 -27.10
CA VAL A 6 -8.75 -36.79 -26.55
C VAL A 6 -9.02 -35.33 -26.97
N GLN A 7 -9.39 -35.08 -28.23
CA GLN A 7 -9.75 -33.73 -28.71
C GLN A 7 -11.03 -33.19 -28.03
N ALA A 8 -12.04 -34.04 -27.79
CA ALA A 8 -13.25 -33.65 -27.08
C ALA A 8 -12.99 -33.35 -25.59
N LEU A 9 -12.09 -34.10 -24.96
CA LEU A 9 -11.64 -33.85 -23.58
C LEU A 9 -10.86 -32.54 -23.46
N LEU A 10 -9.96 -32.24 -24.41
CA LEU A 10 -9.26 -30.96 -24.46
C LEU A 10 -10.23 -29.79 -24.64
N GLY A 11 -11.22 -29.92 -25.54
CA GLY A 11 -12.20 -28.87 -25.83
C GLY A 11 -13.09 -28.54 -24.61
N THR A 12 -13.58 -29.58 -23.92
CA THR A 12 -14.40 -29.42 -22.70
C THR A 12 -13.59 -28.76 -21.58
N LEU A 13 -12.31 -29.11 -21.43
CA LEU A 13 -11.43 -28.53 -20.42
C LEU A 13 -11.24 -27.02 -20.65
N THR A 14 -10.99 -26.58 -21.89
CA THR A 14 -10.80 -25.15 -22.21
C THR A 14 -11.99 -24.25 -21.87
N ILE A 15 -13.23 -24.74 -21.99
CA ILE A 15 -14.43 -23.94 -21.71
C ILE A 15 -14.64 -23.78 -20.20
N SER A 16 -14.26 -24.77 -19.40
CA SER A 16 -14.40 -24.72 -17.94
C SER A 16 -13.40 -23.78 -17.23
N LEU A 17 -12.38 -23.26 -17.93
CA LEU A 17 -11.40 -22.32 -17.35
C LEU A 17 -11.83 -20.84 -17.42
N VAL A 18 -12.97 -20.51 -18.05
CA VAL A 18 -13.41 -19.11 -18.20
C VAL A 18 -14.20 -18.67 -16.95
N GLY A 19 -13.51 -18.06 -15.99
CA GLY A 19 -14.15 -17.36 -14.87
C GLY A 19 -14.34 -15.87 -15.19
N CYS A 20 -15.52 -15.31 -14.93
CA CYS A 20 -15.73 -13.87 -14.99
C CYS A 20 -15.16 -13.20 -13.74
N ALA A 21 -14.13 -12.35 -13.90
CA ALA A 21 -13.73 -11.40 -12.87
C ALA A 21 -14.78 -10.27 -12.82
N SER A 22 -15.87 -10.49 -12.08
CA SER A 22 -16.96 -9.51 -11.94
C SER A 22 -16.76 -8.65 -10.68
N GLY A 23 -15.73 -7.81 -10.70
CA GLY A 23 -15.56 -6.72 -9.74
C GLY A 23 -15.58 -5.38 -10.47
N PRO A 24 -16.27 -4.34 -9.98
CA PRO A 24 -16.19 -3.02 -10.58
C PRO A 24 -14.75 -2.49 -10.48
N ASP A 25 -14.33 -1.69 -11.47
CA ASP A 25 -13.04 -1.03 -11.40
C ASP A 25 -12.95 -0.15 -10.15
N PHE A 26 -11.85 -0.27 -9.41
CA PHE A 26 -11.61 0.57 -8.25
C PHE A 26 -11.40 2.02 -8.69
N GLN A 27 -12.27 2.93 -8.27
CA GLN A 27 -12.07 4.36 -8.43
C GLN A 27 -11.74 4.99 -7.06
N PRO A 28 -10.57 5.65 -6.92
CA PRO A 28 -10.26 6.39 -5.71
C PRO A 28 -11.33 7.46 -5.48
N PRO A 29 -11.85 7.62 -4.25
CA PRO A 29 -12.75 8.72 -3.96
C PRO A 29 -12.02 10.05 -4.22
N ALA A 30 -12.74 11.04 -4.72
CA ALA A 30 -12.22 12.40 -4.80
C ALA A 30 -11.75 12.84 -3.40
N ALA A 31 -10.57 13.45 -3.33
CA ALA A 31 -10.08 14.02 -2.09
C ALA A 31 -11.11 15.06 -1.58
N PRO A 32 -11.39 15.11 -0.27
CA PRO A 32 -12.31 16.09 0.27
C PRO A 32 -11.76 17.50 -0.01
N GLN A 33 -12.54 18.31 -0.71
CA GLN A 33 -12.18 19.69 -1.01
C GLN A 33 -12.47 20.54 0.24
N HIS A 34 -11.41 21.00 0.88
CA HIS A 34 -11.48 22.02 1.92
C HIS A 34 -10.73 23.25 1.44
N ASP A 35 -11.41 24.38 1.31
CA ASP A 35 -10.79 25.65 0.92
C ASP A 35 -9.76 26.11 1.96
N TYR A 36 -9.91 25.65 3.20
CA TYR A 36 -9.00 25.97 4.29
C TYR A 36 -9.09 24.94 5.43
N TRP A 37 -7.97 24.68 6.10
CA TRP A 37 -7.90 23.89 7.33
C TRP A 37 -7.80 24.82 8.57
N GLY A 38 -8.95 25.28 9.12
CA GLY A 38 -9.09 26.22 10.27
C GLY A 38 -9.81 27.57 9.97
N ALA A 39 -9.38 28.72 10.52
CA ALA A 39 -9.87 30.08 10.16
C ALA A 39 -9.13 30.67 8.96
N PRO A 40 -9.79 31.36 7.98
CA PRO A 40 -9.20 31.74 6.69
C PRO A 40 -7.90 32.54 6.84
N ALA A 41 -6.76 31.86 6.78
CA ALA A 41 -5.43 32.42 6.96
C ALA A 41 -4.59 32.27 5.69
N ALA A 42 -5.18 32.55 4.54
CA ALA A 42 -4.43 32.55 3.29
C ALA A 42 -3.60 33.83 3.09
N GLU A 43 -3.87 34.92 3.83
CA GLU A 43 -3.17 36.21 3.64
C GLU A 43 -2.51 36.78 4.90
N VAL A 44 -2.90 36.32 6.09
CA VAL A 44 -2.35 36.80 7.37
C VAL A 44 -1.73 35.60 8.07
N GLY A 45 -0.41 35.59 8.25
CA GLY A 45 0.30 34.47 8.87
C GLY A 45 -0.17 34.15 10.29
N THR A 46 0.37 33.08 10.88
CA THR A 46 -0.03 32.64 12.23
C THR A 46 0.13 33.75 13.28
N PHE A 47 -0.67 33.65 14.36
CA PHE A 47 -0.56 34.56 15.49
C PHE A 47 0.88 34.57 16.04
N ARG A 48 1.43 35.77 16.24
CA ARG A 48 2.78 35.96 16.78
C ARG A 48 2.79 35.61 18.26
N ALA A 49 3.56 34.61 18.66
CA ALA A 49 3.73 34.29 20.08
C ALA A 49 4.71 35.25 20.75
N SER A 50 4.53 35.49 22.05
CA SER A 50 5.49 36.27 22.85
C SER A 50 6.71 35.41 23.16
N GLY A 51 7.83 35.66 22.49
CA GLY A 51 9.11 34.99 22.74
C GLY A 51 10.11 35.15 21.59
N PRO A 52 11.39 34.75 21.79
CA PRO A 52 12.44 34.87 20.78
C PRO A 52 12.11 34.18 19.45
N ASP A 53 11.41 33.04 19.53
CA ASP A 53 11.05 32.20 18.37
C ASP A 53 9.60 32.39 17.92
N GLY A 54 8.91 33.41 18.44
CA GLY A 54 7.47 33.59 18.24
C GLY A 54 7.08 34.26 16.93
N ALA A 55 7.93 34.23 15.89
CA ALA A 55 7.65 34.88 14.62
C ALA A 55 6.40 34.31 13.92
N THR A 56 5.68 35.17 13.21
CA THR A 56 4.55 34.78 12.37
C THR A 56 4.99 33.74 11.33
N GLN A 57 4.31 32.60 11.30
CA GLN A 57 4.60 31.50 10.38
C GLN A 57 3.68 31.59 9.17
N ARG A 58 4.20 31.15 8.01
CA ARG A 58 3.42 31.01 6.78
C ARG A 58 3.30 29.53 6.45
N LEU A 59 2.07 29.04 6.32
CA LEU A 59 1.80 27.66 5.94
C LEU A 59 1.67 27.59 4.42
N ALA A 60 2.49 26.77 3.78
CA ALA A 60 2.42 26.50 2.35
C ALA A 60 1.72 25.16 2.13
N ALA A 61 0.50 25.18 1.58
CA ALA A 61 -0.32 23.98 1.40
C ALA A 61 0.27 22.97 0.39
N ASN A 62 1.10 23.43 -0.55
CA ASN A 62 1.63 22.62 -1.66
C ASN A 62 3.15 22.47 -1.61
N LEU A 63 3.75 22.43 -0.42
CA LEU A 63 5.18 22.21 -0.30
C LEU A 63 5.51 20.72 -0.49
N ASP A 64 6.47 20.42 -1.35
CA ASP A 64 7.05 19.07 -1.42
C ASP A 64 7.94 18.84 -0.18
N ILE A 65 7.57 17.86 0.65
CA ILE A 65 8.28 17.56 1.90
C ILE A 65 9.21 16.37 1.64
N PRO A 66 10.54 16.52 1.81
CA PRO A 66 11.47 15.43 1.57
C PRO A 66 11.28 14.30 2.59
N ALA A 67 11.59 13.06 2.19
CA ALA A 67 11.50 11.89 3.06
C ALA A 67 12.30 12.07 4.37
N ARG A 68 13.48 12.70 4.29
CA ARG A 68 14.31 13.08 5.45
C ARG A 68 13.99 14.49 5.92
N TRP A 69 12.74 14.75 6.25
CA TRP A 69 12.25 16.08 6.60
C TRP A 69 13.03 16.73 7.76
N TRP A 70 13.57 15.94 8.69
CA TRP A 70 14.30 16.43 9.86
C TRP A 70 15.65 17.08 9.53
N GLU A 71 16.26 16.78 8.38
CA GLU A 71 17.55 17.37 7.98
C GLU A 71 17.42 18.88 7.72
N GLN A 72 16.20 19.36 7.44
CA GLN A 72 15.90 20.78 7.26
C GLN A 72 16.15 21.62 8.51
N PHE A 73 16.14 21.01 9.70
CA PHE A 73 16.47 21.69 10.96
C PHE A 73 17.97 21.96 11.11
N ARG A 74 18.82 21.33 10.29
CA ARG A 74 20.29 21.47 10.31
C ARG A 74 20.90 21.22 11.69
N CYS A 75 20.31 20.29 12.45
CA CYS A 75 20.74 19.95 13.79
C CYS A 75 21.38 18.56 13.79
N LYS A 76 22.71 18.50 13.81
CA LYS A 76 23.48 17.23 13.77
C LYS A 76 23.07 16.25 14.89
N ALA A 77 22.72 16.77 16.06
CA ALA A 77 22.27 15.95 17.18
C ALA A 77 20.89 15.32 16.92
N LEU A 78 19.99 16.04 16.24
CA LEU A 78 18.70 15.50 15.81
C LEU A 78 18.90 14.43 14.75
N ASP A 79 19.71 14.70 13.74
CA ASP A 79 19.99 13.78 12.64
C ASP A 79 20.53 12.44 13.17
N ALA A 80 21.50 12.49 14.08
CA ALA A 80 22.08 11.29 14.71
C ALA A 80 21.03 10.50 15.51
N ARG A 81 20.13 11.18 16.22
CA ARG A 81 19.07 10.52 17.01
C ARG A 81 18.03 9.87 16.11
N VAL A 82 17.57 10.55 15.06
CA VAL A 82 16.61 9.98 14.11
C VAL A 82 17.23 8.78 13.40
N HIS A 83 18.47 8.89 12.95
CA HIS A 83 19.18 7.76 12.34
C HIS A 83 19.26 6.56 13.29
N ALA A 84 19.73 6.78 14.53
CA ALA A 84 19.82 5.71 15.52
C ALA A 84 18.45 5.08 15.82
N ALA A 85 17.38 5.87 15.90
CA ALA A 85 16.02 5.39 16.11
C ALA A 85 15.54 4.53 14.94
N LEU A 86 15.70 4.99 13.70
CA LEU A 86 15.27 4.25 12.50
C LEU A 86 16.06 2.95 12.31
N THR A 87 17.38 2.96 12.51
CA THR A 87 18.22 1.76 12.38
C THR A 87 17.88 0.69 13.42
N ASN A 88 17.48 1.08 14.64
CA ASN A 88 17.25 0.15 15.75
C ASN A 88 15.75 -0.05 16.08
N SER A 89 14.84 0.43 15.23
CA SER A 89 13.40 0.39 15.52
C SER A 89 12.80 -1.00 15.31
N ARG A 90 12.38 -1.63 16.41
CA ARG A 90 11.60 -2.88 16.36
C ARG A 90 10.20 -2.68 15.77
N THR A 91 9.59 -1.53 15.99
CA THR A 91 8.24 -1.23 15.47
C THR A 91 8.28 -1.06 13.95
N LEU A 92 9.34 -0.46 13.40
CA LEU A 92 9.55 -0.36 11.95
C LEU A 92 9.76 -1.75 11.34
N ALA A 93 10.62 -2.58 11.96
CA ALA A 93 10.83 -3.95 11.50
C ALA A 93 9.53 -4.77 11.50
N GLN A 94 8.69 -4.64 12.53
CA GLN A 94 7.37 -5.28 12.58
C GLN A 94 6.43 -4.78 11.47
N ALA A 95 6.42 -3.48 11.17
CA ALA A 95 5.60 -2.93 10.10
C ALA A 95 6.00 -3.48 8.73
N ILE A 96 7.32 -3.56 8.45
CA ILE A 96 7.85 -4.15 7.21
C ILE A 96 7.48 -5.64 7.11
N ALA A 97 7.62 -6.39 8.21
CA ALA A 97 7.25 -7.81 8.23
C ALA A 97 5.75 -8.02 7.97
N ARG A 98 4.88 -7.16 8.51
CA ARG A 98 3.43 -7.20 8.23
C ARG A 98 3.12 -6.91 6.76
N LEU A 99 3.82 -5.96 6.15
CA LEU A 99 3.68 -5.69 4.72
C LEU A 99 4.08 -6.92 3.88
N GLN A 100 5.20 -7.55 4.22
CA GLN A 100 5.65 -8.79 3.55
C GLN A 100 4.63 -9.92 3.73
N GLN A 101 4.11 -10.13 4.94
CA GLN A 101 3.06 -11.11 5.20
C GLN A 101 1.83 -10.87 4.32
N ALA A 102 1.35 -9.63 4.23
CA ALA A 102 0.19 -9.29 3.41
C ALA A 102 0.44 -9.54 1.92
N LEU A 103 1.66 -9.29 1.43
CA LEU A 103 2.05 -9.60 0.05
C LEU A 103 2.08 -11.11 -0.22
N GLU A 104 2.61 -11.91 0.70
CA GLU A 104 2.62 -13.37 0.52
C GLU A 104 1.24 -13.99 0.65
N GLU A 105 0.40 -13.45 1.53
CA GLU A 105 -1.00 -13.85 1.62
C GLU A 105 -1.76 -13.52 0.33
N PHE A 106 -1.52 -12.34 -0.26
CA PHE A 106 -2.03 -11.99 -1.57
C PHE A 106 -1.50 -12.93 -2.66
N ASN A 107 -0.22 -13.31 -2.64
CA ASN A 107 0.36 -14.26 -3.60
C ASN A 107 -0.25 -15.67 -3.49
N ALA A 108 -0.43 -16.16 -2.26
CA ALA A 108 -1.02 -17.47 -1.98
C ALA A 108 -2.48 -17.55 -2.47
N GLN A 109 -3.27 -16.50 -2.24
CA GLN A 109 -4.64 -16.40 -2.75
C GLN A 109 -4.66 -16.13 -4.27
N GLY A 110 -3.73 -15.34 -4.79
CA GLY A 110 -3.65 -14.98 -6.19
C GLY A 110 -3.41 -16.17 -7.12
N GLY A 111 -2.84 -17.28 -6.61
CA GLY A 111 -2.71 -18.54 -7.34
C GLY A 111 -4.05 -19.22 -7.61
N SER A 112 -4.91 -19.31 -6.59
CA SER A 112 -6.24 -19.94 -6.68
C SER A 112 -7.28 -19.04 -7.36
N VAL A 113 -7.11 -17.73 -7.30
CA VAL A 113 -8.00 -16.76 -7.97
C VAL A 113 -7.69 -16.62 -9.46
N ARG A 114 -6.43 -16.78 -9.89
CA ARG A 114 -6.02 -16.62 -11.29
C ARG A 114 -5.92 -17.93 -12.08
N ASN A 115 -5.72 -19.07 -11.42
CA ASN A 115 -5.45 -20.34 -12.09
C ASN A 115 -6.35 -21.46 -11.54
N PRO A 116 -6.72 -22.45 -12.38
CA PRO A 116 -7.38 -23.66 -11.89
C PRO A 116 -6.45 -24.45 -10.96
N SER A 117 -7.02 -24.98 -9.87
CA SER A 117 -6.31 -25.93 -8.99
C SER A 117 -6.35 -27.33 -9.61
N VAL A 118 -5.22 -28.05 -9.56
CA VAL A 118 -5.11 -29.44 -10.01
C VAL A 118 -4.49 -30.25 -8.87
N ASP A 119 -5.21 -31.25 -8.39
CA ASP A 119 -4.76 -32.18 -7.35
C ASP A 119 -4.94 -33.64 -7.85
N ALA A 120 -4.20 -34.58 -7.27
CA ALA A 120 -4.22 -35.99 -7.69
C ALA A 120 -4.36 -36.89 -6.46
N GLY A 121 -5.54 -37.50 -6.31
CA GLY A 121 -5.82 -38.50 -5.26
C GLY A 121 -5.70 -39.93 -5.78
N LEU A 122 -5.02 -40.80 -5.04
CA LEU A 122 -5.00 -42.24 -5.25
C LEU A 122 -5.77 -42.91 -4.10
N SER A 123 -6.76 -43.74 -4.42
CA SER A 123 -7.52 -44.53 -3.44
C SER A 123 -7.53 -46.01 -3.82
N ALA A 124 -7.48 -46.89 -2.81
CA ALA A 124 -7.57 -48.34 -2.96
C ALA A 124 -8.57 -48.90 -1.94
N THR A 125 -9.55 -49.66 -2.44
CA THR A 125 -10.49 -50.45 -1.63
C THR A 125 -10.10 -51.92 -1.78
N ARG A 126 -10.14 -52.66 -0.67
CA ARG A 126 -9.81 -54.09 -0.62
C ARG A 126 -10.98 -54.96 -1.06
#